data_AF-A0A7C7L1X6-F1
#
_entry.id   AF-A0A7C7L1X6-F1
#
_cell.length_a   1.000
_cell.length_b   1.000
_cell.length_c   1.000
_cell.angle_alpha   90.00
_cell.angle_beta   90.00
_cell.angle_gamma   90.00
#
_symmetry.space_group_name_H-M   'P 1'
#
loop_
_entity.id
_entity.type
_entity.pdbx_description
1 polymer ?
#
loop_
_entity_poly.entity_id
_entity_poly.type
_entity_poly.pdbx_seq_one_letter_code
_entity_poly.pdbx_strand_id
1 'polypeptide(L)'
;MSGHDYGGYLCNVTPDEYNRRYRHLLPARIKGDEFIKKYGETDDPVTQIDLDETYSVRGCTEHPIYENHRVQRFIALLDEANRTGDERALIRAGELMYASHWSYSKRVALGCKETDLLVTLARRYGVKHGIYGAKITGGGSGGTVAFLIRDDALPIINRIAEIYHERTGLMPQIFAGSSPGAYQFGCRRLKLHS
;
A
#
# COMPACT_ATOMS: atom_id res chain seq x y z
N MET A 1 -2.07 9.89 33.81
CA MET A 1 -2.21 8.85 32.78
C MET A 1 -0.84 8.67 32.15
N SER A 2 -0.16 7.55 32.40
CA SER A 2 1.13 7.24 31.76
C SER A 2 0.87 6.94 30.29
N GLY A 3 0.91 7.97 29.44
CA GLY A 3 0.80 7.79 28.00
C GLY A 3 2.03 7.02 27.51
N HIS A 4 1.81 5.94 26.76
CA HIS A 4 2.89 5.36 25.97
C HIS A 4 3.40 6.43 25.01
N ASP A 5 4.71 6.66 25.02
CA ASP A 5 5.35 7.52 24.04
C ASP A 5 5.41 6.77 22.71
N TYR A 6 4.61 7.20 21.73
CA TYR A 6 4.59 6.64 20.39
C TYR A 6 5.66 7.29 19.48
N GLY A 7 6.55 8.13 20.02
CA GLY A 7 7.59 8.83 19.28
C GLY A 7 7.03 9.84 18.26
N GLY A 8 5.78 10.28 18.44
CA GLY A 8 5.07 11.15 17.50
C GLY A 8 4.49 10.45 16.27
N TYR A 9 4.58 9.11 16.15
CA TYR A 9 4.12 8.38 14.98
C TYR A 9 2.86 7.56 15.25
N LEU A 10 1.77 7.90 14.56
CA LEU A 10 0.48 7.22 14.66
C LEU A 10 0.58 5.70 14.40
N CYS A 11 1.43 5.28 13.47
CA CYS A 11 1.58 3.87 13.09
C CYS A 11 2.20 2.99 14.19
N ASN A 12 2.73 3.57 15.26
CA ASN A 12 3.23 2.84 16.43
C ASN A 12 2.11 2.37 17.37
N VAL A 13 0.87 2.87 17.20
CA VAL A 13 -0.29 2.36 17.91
C VAL A 13 -0.66 0.99 17.36
N THR A 14 -0.84 -0.01 18.24
CA THR A 14 -1.24 -1.36 17.80
C THR A 14 -2.72 -1.39 17.38
N PRO A 15 -3.14 -2.31 16.49
CA PRO A 15 -4.55 -2.45 16.13
C PRO A 15 -5.47 -2.71 17.32
N ASP A 16 -5.04 -3.52 18.30
CA ASP A 16 -5.83 -3.80 19.51
C ASP A 16 -6.05 -2.54 20.34
N GLU A 17 -4.95 -1.82 20.62
CA GLU A 17 -5.01 -0.58 21.39
C GLU A 17 -5.88 0.46 20.69
N TYR A 18 -5.68 0.66 19.38
CA TYR A 18 -6.49 1.56 18.58
C TYR A 18 -7.99 1.24 18.68
N ASN A 19 -8.35 -0.03 18.44
CA ASN A 19 -9.76 -0.45 18.44
C ASN A 19 -10.41 -0.27 19.80
N ARG A 20 -9.69 -0.59 20.88
CA ARG A 20 -10.22 -0.55 22.25
C ARG A 20 -10.30 0.88 22.80
N ARG A 21 -9.28 1.71 22.56
CA ARG A 21 -9.10 3.00 23.23
C ARG A 21 -9.46 4.21 22.38
N TYR A 22 -9.13 4.20 21.10
CA TYR A 22 -9.14 5.43 20.29
C TYR A 22 -10.21 5.44 19.20
N ARG A 23 -10.57 4.28 18.66
CA ARG A 23 -11.45 4.18 17.50
C ARG A 23 -12.81 4.85 17.68
N HIS A 24 -13.40 4.77 18.87
CA HIS A 24 -14.70 5.35 19.17
C HIS A 24 -14.65 6.87 19.36
N LEU A 25 -13.47 7.44 19.60
CA LEU A 25 -13.26 8.89 19.75
C LEU A 25 -13.17 9.60 18.40
N LEU A 26 -12.88 8.87 17.32
CA LEU A 26 -12.66 9.43 15.99
C LEU A 26 -13.93 9.43 15.15
N PRO A 27 -14.37 10.62 14.65
CA PRO A 27 -15.49 10.68 13.75
C PRO A 27 -15.14 9.99 12.42
N ALA A 28 -16.16 9.48 11.73
CA ALA A 28 -15.94 8.89 10.40
C ALA A 28 -15.38 9.92 9.41
N ARG A 29 -15.95 11.13 9.45
CA ARG A 29 -15.58 12.28 8.61
C ARG A 29 -15.73 13.57 9.42
N ILE A 30 -15.02 14.62 9.03
CA ILE A 30 -15.18 15.98 9.58
C ILE A 30 -14.95 17.00 8.47
N LYS A 31 -15.69 18.12 8.48
CA LYS A 31 -15.42 19.24 7.57
C LYS A 31 -14.21 20.04 8.07
N GLY A 32 -13.42 20.62 7.16
CA GLY A 32 -12.23 21.39 7.53
C GLY A 32 -12.54 22.55 8.48
N ASP A 33 -13.60 23.31 8.21
CA ASP A 33 -14.02 24.42 9.09
C ASP A 33 -14.44 23.95 10.49
N GLU A 34 -15.15 22.82 10.59
CA GLU A 34 -15.51 22.19 11.87
C GLU A 34 -14.28 21.72 12.64
N PHE A 35 -13.27 21.18 11.93
CA PHE A 35 -12.01 20.79 12.53
C PHE A 35 -11.30 22.01 13.13
N ILE A 36 -11.12 23.09 12.37
CA ILE A 36 -10.43 24.30 12.83
C ILE A 36 -11.16 24.91 14.03
N LYS A 37 -12.51 25.00 13.98
CA LYS A 37 -13.31 25.52 15.11
C LYS A 37 -13.12 24.70 16.39
N LYS A 38 -12.92 23.38 16.26
CA LYS A 38 -12.86 22.47 17.41
C LYS A 38 -11.44 22.26 17.94
N TYR A 39 -10.45 22.21 17.06
CA TYR A 39 -9.09 21.78 17.38
C TYR A 39 -8.02 22.84 17.07
N GLY A 40 -8.37 23.91 16.37
CA GLY A 40 -7.42 24.93 15.91
C GLY A 40 -6.68 24.52 14.64
N GLU A 41 -5.59 25.23 14.35
CA GLU A 41 -4.71 24.95 13.21
C GLU A 41 -3.80 23.74 13.46
N THR A 42 -3.12 23.28 12.40
CA THR A 42 -2.15 22.19 12.46
C THR A 42 -0.73 22.71 12.36
N ASP A 43 0.21 22.11 13.10
CA ASP A 43 1.64 22.43 13.04
C ASP A 43 2.36 21.82 11.81
N ASP A 44 1.63 21.30 10.82
CA ASP A 44 2.20 20.73 9.59
C ASP A 44 2.60 21.86 8.62
N PRO A 45 3.90 22.03 8.30
CA PRO A 45 4.35 23.10 7.41
C PRO A 45 4.06 22.82 5.93
N VAL A 46 3.64 21.60 5.57
CA VAL A 46 3.48 21.17 4.18
C VAL A 46 2.01 21.21 3.74
N THR A 47 1.08 20.94 4.64
CA THR A 47 -0.36 20.86 4.30
C THR A 47 -1.18 21.96 4.98
N GLN A 48 -2.24 22.38 4.30
CA GLN A 48 -3.23 23.31 4.84
C GLN A 48 -4.60 22.63 4.81
N ILE A 49 -5.38 22.85 5.87
CA ILE A 49 -6.76 22.38 5.92
C ILE A 49 -7.60 23.29 5.02
N ASP A 50 -8.15 22.70 3.97
CA ASP A 50 -9.20 23.32 3.18
C ASP A 50 -10.50 23.31 4.00
N LEU A 51 -11.02 24.51 4.25
CA LEU A 51 -12.20 24.71 5.10
C LEU A 51 -13.46 24.10 4.50
N ASP A 52 -13.54 23.99 3.17
CA ASP A 52 -14.71 23.47 2.48
C ASP A 52 -14.66 21.96 2.25
N GLU A 53 -13.49 21.35 2.42
CA GLU A 53 -13.34 19.92 2.24
C GLU A 53 -13.81 19.08 3.43
N THR A 54 -14.24 17.85 3.10
CA THR A 54 -14.65 16.85 4.10
C THR A 54 -13.66 15.69 4.15
N TYR A 55 -12.94 15.58 5.26
CA TYR A 55 -11.85 14.62 5.44
C TYR A 55 -12.34 13.30 6.05
N SER A 56 -11.83 12.17 5.55
CA SER A 56 -12.13 10.82 6.07
C SER A 56 -11.25 10.45 7.27
N VAL A 57 -11.48 11.10 8.43
CA VAL A 57 -10.63 10.97 9.62
C VAL A 57 -10.40 9.52 10.02
N ARG A 58 -11.44 8.78 10.42
CA ARG A 58 -11.28 7.41 10.95
C ARG A 58 -10.63 6.47 9.95
N GLY A 59 -10.98 6.56 8.67
CA GLY A 59 -10.40 5.72 7.62
C GLY A 59 -8.90 6.00 7.41
N CYS A 60 -8.54 7.28 7.35
CA CYS A 60 -7.16 7.75 7.20
C CYS A 60 -6.31 7.50 8.46
N THR A 61 -6.91 7.40 9.64
CA THR A 61 -6.22 6.94 10.86
C THR A 61 -6.02 5.42 10.87
N GLU A 62 -7.05 4.66 10.51
CA GLU A 62 -7.03 3.18 10.54
C GLU A 62 -6.05 2.58 9.55
N HIS A 63 -5.96 3.15 8.34
CA HIS A 63 -5.11 2.61 7.28
C HIS A 63 -3.63 2.47 7.70
N PRO A 64 -2.91 3.52 8.13
CA PRO A 64 -1.49 3.41 8.48
C PRO A 64 -1.23 2.50 9.69
N ILE A 65 -2.12 2.49 10.70
CA ILE A 65 -2.01 1.59 11.86
C ILE A 65 -2.10 0.14 11.41
N TYR A 66 -3.14 -0.20 10.65
CA TYR A 66 -3.34 -1.57 10.20
C TYR A 66 -2.34 -1.98 9.11
N GLU A 67 -1.88 -1.04 8.27
CA GLU A 67 -0.85 -1.30 7.26
C GLU A 67 0.49 -1.62 7.91
N ASN A 68 0.91 -0.86 8.93
CA ASN A 68 2.14 -1.15 9.68
C ASN A 68 2.08 -2.57 10.28
N HIS A 69 0.94 -2.93 10.90
CA HIS A 69 0.75 -4.28 11.40
C HIS A 69 0.82 -5.35 10.30
N ARG A 70 0.18 -5.11 9.14
CA ARG A 70 0.24 -6.02 7.98
C ARG A 70 1.68 -6.21 7.49
N VAL A 71 2.48 -5.14 7.44
CA VAL A 71 3.90 -5.21 7.03
C VAL A 71 4.70 -6.11 7.96
N GLN A 72 4.58 -5.94 9.28
CA GLN A 72 5.28 -6.79 10.25
C GLN A 72 4.88 -8.27 10.10
N ARG A 73 3.59 -8.54 9.90
CA ARG A 73 3.07 -9.90 9.65
C ARG A 73 3.56 -10.47 8.31
N PHE A 74 3.63 -9.64 7.28
CA PHE A 74 4.10 -10.03 5.95
C PHE A 74 5.57 -10.44 5.99
N ILE A 75 6.43 -9.66 6.65
CA ILE A 75 7.85 -10.00 6.86
C ILE A 75 7.99 -11.35 7.55
N ALA A 76 7.30 -11.55 8.67
CA ALA A 76 7.36 -12.81 9.41
C ALA A 76 6.91 -14.03 8.58
N LEU A 77 5.92 -13.86 7.69
CA LEU A 77 5.46 -14.92 6.79
C LEU A 77 6.45 -15.21 5.66
N LEU A 78 7.15 -14.20 5.13
CA LEU A 78 8.23 -14.41 4.16
C LEU A 78 9.42 -15.13 4.81
N ASP A 79 9.79 -14.77 6.03
CA ASP A 79 10.84 -15.45 6.79
C ASP A 79 10.47 -16.91 7.09
N GLU A 80 9.21 -17.17 7.45
CA GLU A 80 8.67 -18.52 7.62
C GLU A 80 8.76 -19.31 6.32
N ALA A 81 8.28 -18.76 5.20
CA ALA A 81 8.34 -19.39 3.89
C ALA A 81 9.78 -19.75 3.49
N ASN A 82 10.72 -18.83 3.68
CA ASN A 82 12.13 -19.06 3.37
C ASN A 82 12.74 -20.18 4.24
N ARG A 83 12.37 -20.27 5.51
CA ARG A 83 12.90 -21.27 6.43
C ARG A 83 12.32 -22.66 6.21
N THR A 84 11.03 -22.75 5.87
CA THR A 84 10.30 -24.03 5.80
C THR A 84 10.11 -24.54 4.38
N GLY A 85 10.16 -23.67 3.37
CA GLY A 85 9.73 -23.97 2.00
C GLY A 85 8.22 -24.15 1.86
N ASP A 86 7.41 -23.83 2.88
CA ASP A 86 5.96 -24.02 2.85
C ASP A 86 5.25 -22.87 2.12
N GLU A 87 4.66 -23.18 0.95
CA GLU A 87 3.85 -22.24 0.17
C GLU A 87 2.65 -21.67 0.96
N ARG A 88 2.17 -22.35 2.02
CA ARG A 88 1.07 -21.82 2.86
C ARG A 88 1.43 -20.50 3.54
N ALA A 89 2.72 -20.28 3.84
CA ALA A 89 3.18 -18.99 4.37
C ALA A 89 3.10 -17.90 3.28
N LEU A 90 3.47 -18.21 2.03
CA LEU A 90 3.34 -17.29 0.89
C LEU A 90 1.87 -16.97 0.56
N ILE A 91 0.98 -17.95 0.65
CA ILE A 91 -0.47 -17.73 0.45
C ILE A 91 -1.00 -16.73 1.49
N ARG A 92 -0.69 -16.93 2.78
CA ARG A 92 -1.06 -16.00 3.86
C ARG A 92 -0.43 -14.62 3.66
N ALA A 93 0.81 -14.55 3.17
CA ALA A 93 1.45 -13.27 2.85
C ALA A 93 0.72 -12.54 1.72
N GLY A 94 0.31 -13.28 0.68
CA GLY A 94 -0.48 -12.76 -0.43
C GLY A 94 -1.86 -12.25 -0.02
N GLU A 95 -2.53 -12.89 0.94
CA GLU A 95 -3.78 -12.40 1.55
C GLU A 95 -3.59 -11.01 2.20
N LEU A 96 -2.44 -10.77 2.86
CA LEU A 96 -2.12 -9.46 3.42
C LEU A 96 -1.93 -8.40 2.33
N MET A 97 -1.39 -8.75 1.15
CA MET A 97 -1.30 -7.83 0.01
C MET A 97 -2.69 -7.40 -0.47
N TYR A 98 -3.62 -8.35 -0.62
CA TYR A 98 -5.00 -8.01 -0.99
C TYR A 98 -5.70 -7.15 0.07
N ALA A 99 -5.47 -7.43 1.36
CA ALA A 99 -6.01 -6.62 2.44
C ALA A 99 -5.44 -5.19 2.46
N SER A 100 -4.14 -5.04 2.18
CA SER A 100 -3.48 -3.74 2.00
C SER A 100 -4.11 -2.96 0.84
N HIS A 101 -4.23 -3.58 -0.34
CA HIS A 101 -4.86 -2.95 -1.50
C HIS A 101 -6.31 -2.55 -1.24
N TRP A 102 -7.11 -3.41 -0.60
CA TRP A 102 -8.48 -3.05 -0.23
C TRP A 102 -8.52 -1.85 0.73
N SER A 103 -7.64 -1.82 1.74
CA SER A 103 -7.59 -0.69 2.65
C SER A 103 -7.21 0.60 1.91
N TYR A 104 -6.23 0.53 1.01
CA TYR A 104 -5.81 1.65 0.19
C TYR A 104 -6.95 2.17 -0.72
N SER A 105 -7.57 1.28 -1.49
CA SER A 105 -8.60 1.64 -2.46
C SER A 105 -9.93 2.02 -1.81
N LYS A 106 -10.37 1.31 -0.77
CA LYS A 106 -11.74 1.43 -0.22
C LYS A 106 -11.80 2.14 1.12
N ARG A 107 -10.78 2.03 1.99
CA ARG A 107 -10.80 2.71 3.29
C ARG A 107 -10.38 4.17 3.19
N VAL A 108 -9.38 4.46 2.36
CA VAL A 108 -8.83 5.83 2.19
C VAL A 108 -9.05 6.41 0.81
N ALA A 109 -9.77 5.70 -0.07
CA ALA A 109 -10.18 6.19 -1.39
C ALA A 109 -9.03 6.66 -2.30
N LEU A 110 -7.84 6.04 -2.18
CA LEU A 110 -6.66 6.38 -2.99
C LEU A 110 -6.48 5.48 -4.22
N GLY A 111 -7.36 4.49 -4.40
CA GLY A 111 -7.28 3.52 -5.50
C GLY A 111 -7.72 4.09 -6.85
N CYS A 112 -7.40 3.37 -7.92
CA CYS A 112 -7.88 3.66 -9.27
C CYS A 112 -8.37 2.38 -9.98
N LYS A 113 -9.19 2.54 -11.02
CA LYS A 113 -9.84 1.41 -11.70
C LYS A 113 -8.82 0.47 -12.36
N GLU A 114 -7.73 1.03 -12.84
CA GLU A 114 -6.65 0.34 -13.54
C GLU A 114 -5.91 -0.63 -12.61
N THR A 115 -5.49 -0.14 -11.44
CA THR A 115 -4.79 -0.98 -10.45
C THR A 115 -5.76 -1.97 -9.80
N ASP A 116 -7.00 -1.56 -9.50
CA ASP A 116 -8.06 -2.43 -9.00
C ASP A 116 -8.34 -3.59 -9.99
N LEU A 117 -8.29 -3.34 -11.31
CA LEU A 117 -8.46 -4.37 -12.34
C LEU A 117 -7.33 -5.40 -12.31
N LEU A 118 -6.07 -4.96 -12.26
CA LEU A 118 -4.91 -5.88 -12.17
C LEU A 118 -4.99 -6.76 -10.93
N VAL A 119 -5.32 -6.18 -9.77
CA VAL A 119 -5.45 -6.94 -8.51
C VAL A 119 -6.63 -7.91 -8.58
N THR A 120 -7.73 -7.52 -9.22
CA THR A 120 -8.89 -8.40 -9.46
C THR A 120 -8.51 -9.59 -10.36
N LEU A 121 -7.77 -9.35 -11.45
CA LEU A 121 -7.28 -10.40 -12.34
C LEU A 121 -6.32 -11.35 -11.61
N ALA A 122 -5.39 -10.81 -10.83
CA ALA A 122 -4.48 -11.59 -9.99
C ALA A 122 -5.26 -12.56 -9.08
N ARG A 123 -6.29 -12.06 -8.39
CA ARG A 123 -7.12 -12.85 -7.48
C ARG A 123 -7.95 -13.91 -8.21
N ARG A 124 -8.38 -13.64 -9.45
CA ARG A 124 -9.14 -14.59 -10.27
C ARG A 124 -8.30 -15.79 -10.70
N TYR A 125 -7.04 -15.58 -11.09
CA TYR A 125 -6.12 -16.68 -11.38
C TYR A 125 -5.68 -17.41 -10.11
N GLY A 126 -5.26 -16.63 -9.10
CA GLY A 126 -4.98 -17.10 -7.75
C GLY A 126 -3.92 -18.20 -7.64
N VAL A 127 -3.92 -18.86 -6.48
CA VAL A 127 -2.87 -19.81 -6.06
C VAL A 127 -2.71 -20.99 -7.02
N LYS A 128 -3.82 -21.45 -7.64
CA LYS A 128 -3.80 -22.56 -8.61
C LYS A 128 -2.91 -22.28 -9.82
N HIS A 129 -2.69 -21.00 -10.14
CA HIS A 129 -1.84 -20.54 -11.24
C HIS A 129 -0.55 -19.87 -10.73
N GLY A 130 -0.16 -20.14 -9.48
CA GLY A 130 1.06 -19.60 -8.88
C GLY A 130 0.98 -18.12 -8.50
N ILE A 131 -0.22 -17.53 -8.36
CA ILE A 131 -0.39 -16.15 -7.88
C ILE A 131 -0.86 -16.16 -6.44
N TYR A 132 -0.02 -15.68 -5.53
CA TYR A 132 -0.33 -15.63 -4.10
C TYR A 132 -1.03 -14.33 -3.70
N GLY A 133 -0.57 -13.20 -4.23
CA GLY A 133 -1.10 -11.88 -3.87
C GLY A 133 -0.74 -10.79 -4.87
N ALA A 134 -1.51 -9.71 -4.84
CA ALA A 134 -1.19 -8.49 -5.58
C ALA A 134 -1.67 -7.25 -4.82
N LYS A 135 -0.90 -6.17 -4.91
CA LYS A 135 -1.31 -4.87 -4.35
C LYS A 135 -0.69 -3.70 -5.11
N ILE A 136 -1.33 -2.55 -5.05
CA ILE A 136 -0.74 -1.29 -5.49
C ILE A 136 0.51 -0.95 -4.65
N THR A 137 1.49 -0.33 -5.31
CA THR A 137 2.71 0.22 -4.72
C THR A 137 3.04 1.57 -5.37
N GLY A 138 3.77 2.44 -4.66
CA GLY A 138 4.03 3.82 -5.06
C GLY A 138 2.99 4.81 -4.50
N GLY A 139 3.05 6.06 -4.99
CA GLY A 139 2.33 7.21 -4.42
C GLY A 139 0.81 7.25 -4.63
N GLY A 140 0.22 6.38 -5.45
CA GLY A 140 -1.23 6.36 -5.71
C GLY A 140 -1.68 6.96 -7.02
N SER A 141 -2.99 6.91 -7.27
CA SER A 141 -3.68 7.53 -8.42
C SER A 141 -3.28 6.99 -9.81
N GLY A 142 -2.93 5.70 -9.85
CA GLY A 142 -2.25 5.06 -10.98
C GLY A 142 -0.90 4.50 -10.54
N GLY A 143 -0.19 3.83 -11.44
CA GLY A 143 1.17 3.34 -11.18
C GLY A 143 1.30 1.83 -11.15
N THR A 144 2.02 1.31 -10.16
CA THR A 144 2.57 -0.04 -10.18
C THR A 144 1.77 -0.98 -9.28
N VAL A 145 1.52 -2.20 -9.75
CA VAL A 145 1.00 -3.30 -8.93
C VAL A 145 2.14 -4.30 -8.71
N ALA A 146 2.45 -4.57 -7.45
CA ALA A 146 3.38 -5.62 -7.07
C ALA A 146 2.62 -6.94 -6.96
N PHE A 147 3.18 -8.00 -7.56
CA PHE A 147 2.65 -9.35 -7.50
C PHE A 147 3.61 -10.24 -6.68
N LEU A 148 3.05 -11.07 -5.80
CA LEU A 148 3.76 -12.18 -5.16
C LEU A 148 3.34 -13.46 -5.90
N ILE A 149 4.30 -14.06 -6.60
CA ILE A 149 4.08 -15.20 -7.49
C ILE A 149 5.10 -16.30 -7.25
N ARG A 150 4.78 -17.49 -7.76
CA ARG A 150 5.75 -18.56 -7.98
C ARG A 150 6.58 -18.28 -9.24
N ASP A 151 7.81 -18.77 -9.28
CA ASP A 151 8.76 -18.49 -10.37
C ASP A 151 8.26 -18.91 -11.76
N ASP A 152 7.44 -19.96 -11.84
CA ASP A 152 6.85 -20.49 -13.08
C ASP A 152 5.59 -19.73 -13.54
N ALA A 153 5.11 -18.74 -12.78
CA ALA A 153 3.85 -18.05 -13.05
C ALA A 153 3.98 -16.83 -13.98
N LEU A 154 5.19 -16.51 -14.46
CA LEU A 154 5.42 -15.40 -15.38
C LEU A 154 4.54 -15.45 -16.65
N PRO A 155 4.29 -16.61 -17.30
CA PRO A 155 3.35 -16.71 -18.41
C PRO A 155 1.92 -16.26 -18.03
N ILE A 156 1.48 -16.50 -16.79
CA ILE A 156 0.18 -16.06 -16.30
C ILE A 156 0.16 -14.53 -16.12
N ILE A 157 1.27 -13.93 -15.68
CA ILE A 157 1.40 -12.47 -15.59
C ILE A 157 1.32 -11.82 -16.97
N ASN A 158 1.96 -12.39 -17.99
CA ASN A 158 1.82 -11.93 -19.37
C ASN A 158 0.37 -12.01 -19.85
N ARG A 159 -0.32 -13.12 -19.54
CA ARG A 159 -1.75 -13.26 -19.87
C ARG A 159 -2.63 -12.23 -19.14
N ILE A 160 -2.33 -11.90 -17.90
CA ILE A 160 -3.01 -10.82 -17.16
C ILE A 160 -2.79 -9.47 -17.84
N ALA A 161 -1.57 -9.18 -18.30
CA ALA A 161 -1.25 -7.96 -19.03
C ALA A 161 -2.01 -7.84 -20.36
N GLU A 162 -2.13 -8.94 -21.12
CA GLU A 162 -2.96 -8.99 -22.34
C GLU A 162 -4.43 -8.69 -22.04
N ILE A 163 -5.02 -9.35 -21.04
CA ILE A 163 -6.43 -9.12 -20.65
C ILE A 163 -6.62 -7.68 -20.16
N TYR A 164 -5.65 -7.13 -19.45
CA TYR A 164 -5.66 -5.74 -19.03
C TYR A 164 -5.64 -4.80 -20.24
N HIS A 165 -4.79 -5.06 -21.24
CA HIS A 165 -4.72 -4.29 -22.47
C HIS A 165 -6.02 -4.35 -23.27
N GLU A 166 -6.60 -5.54 -23.46
CA GLU A 166 -7.89 -5.73 -24.12
C GLU A 166 -9.02 -4.90 -23.46
N ARG A 167 -8.98 -4.74 -22.13
CA ARG A 167 -10.02 -4.03 -21.36
C ARG A 167 -9.82 -2.54 -21.23
N THR A 168 -8.58 -2.07 -21.33
CA THR A 168 -8.23 -0.67 -21.01
C THR A 168 -7.63 0.09 -22.19
N GLY A 169 -7.16 -0.62 -23.22
CA GLY A 169 -6.34 -0.07 -24.29
C GLY A 169 -4.90 0.27 -23.87
N LEU A 170 -4.53 0.05 -22.61
CA LEU A 170 -3.21 0.39 -22.05
C LEU A 170 -2.34 -0.86 -21.94
N MET A 171 -1.07 -0.77 -22.37
CA MET A 171 -0.12 -1.87 -22.22
C MET A 171 0.74 -1.67 -20.97
N PRO A 172 0.65 -2.52 -19.93
CA PRO A 172 1.46 -2.38 -18.74
C PRO A 172 2.88 -2.84 -19.00
N GLN A 173 3.86 -2.18 -18.38
CA GLN A 173 5.24 -2.65 -18.36
C GLN A 173 5.41 -3.66 -17.22
N ILE A 174 6.01 -4.81 -17.54
CA ILE A 174 6.30 -5.87 -16.56
C ILE A 174 7.78 -5.77 -16.18
N PHE A 175 8.03 -5.63 -14.88
CA PHE A 175 9.37 -5.68 -14.30
C PHE A 175 9.48 -6.94 -13.43
N ALA A 176 10.57 -7.68 -13.57
CA ALA A 176 10.85 -8.87 -12.78
C ALA A 176 12.32 -8.87 -12.32
N GLY A 177 12.59 -9.55 -11.21
CA GLY A 177 13.92 -9.63 -10.60
C GLY A 177 14.24 -8.45 -9.66
N SER A 178 15.45 -8.49 -9.10
CA SER A 178 16.02 -7.43 -8.26
C SER A 178 17.07 -6.63 -9.03
N SER A 179 17.19 -5.32 -8.76
CA SER A 179 18.31 -4.52 -9.24
C SER A 179 19.47 -4.51 -8.22
N PRO A 180 20.71 -4.17 -8.63
CA PRO A 180 21.85 -4.03 -7.72
C PRO A 180 21.72 -2.90 -6.68
N GLY A 181 20.65 -2.11 -6.71
CA GLY A 181 20.52 -0.89 -5.90
C GLY A 181 21.29 0.30 -6.48
N ALA A 182 21.60 1.29 -5.64
CA ALA A 182 22.35 2.46 -6.04
C ALA A 182 23.84 2.13 -6.24
N TYR A 183 24.42 2.60 -7.34
CA TYR A 183 25.85 2.46 -7.63
C TYR A 183 26.52 3.83 -7.61
N GLN A 184 27.66 3.96 -6.92
CA GLN A 184 28.46 5.18 -6.95
C GLN A 184 29.43 5.14 -8.13
N PHE A 185 29.38 6.15 -8.99
CA PHE A 185 30.39 6.38 -10.04
C PHE A 185 30.87 7.84 -10.01
N GLY A 186 32.07 8.09 -10.54
CA GLY A 186 32.70 9.41 -10.50
C GLY A 186 31.95 10.49 -11.27
N CYS A 187 32.31 11.76 -11.05
CA CYS A 187 31.72 12.89 -11.76
C CYS A 187 32.33 13.04 -13.16
N ARG A 188 31.49 13.15 -14.20
CA ARG A 188 31.92 13.61 -15.52
C ARG A 188 31.70 15.12 -15.62
N ARG A 189 32.79 15.89 -15.80
CA ARG A 189 32.69 17.31 -16.18
C ARG A 189 32.47 17.42 -17.67
N LEU A 190 31.32 17.97 -18.06
CA LEU A 190 31.05 18.37 -19.45
C LEU A 190 31.60 19.78 -19.64
N LYS A 191 32.50 19.98 -20.61
CA LYS A 191 32.85 21.32 -21.10
C LYS A 191 31.90 21.64 -22.24
N LEU A 192 31.06 22.65 -22.06
CA LEU A 192 30.28 23.23 -23.15
C LEU A 192 31.24 24.10 -23.97
N HIS A 193 31.39 23.81 -25.25
CA HIS A 193 32.10 24.69 -26.18
C HIS A 193 31.18 25.87 -26.53
N SER A 194 31.63 27.08 -26.21
CA SER A 194 31.05 28.35 -26.67
C SER A 194 31.40 28.62 -28.12
#